data_AF-L7UQA4-F1
#
_entry.id   AF-L7UQA4-F1
#
_cell.length_a   1.000
_cell.length_b   1.000
_cell.length_c   1.000
_cell.angle_alpha   90.00
_cell.angle_beta   90.00
_cell.angle_gamma   90.00
#
_symmetry.space_group_name_H-M   'P 1'
#
loop_
_entity.id
_entity.type
_entity.pdbx_description
1 polymer ?
#
loop_
_entity_poly.entity_id
_entity_poly.type
_entity_poly.pdbx_seq_one_letter_code
_entity_poly.pdbx_strand_id
1 'polypeptide(L)'
;MSLRRALLTVALTATSLLTACALRPSYKDVMATAAVTDASTAQAPVVLRVVDGSGKPVKGARVRAGELRTRVNVVSDADGLVTLEPSAVLMKENPLVEVVLPKGVTTYRLEHVPAGQAAAETPAATEPAPAAPAPAPAAETPAATTGSEPAPAQQPSATPGT
;
A
#
# COMPACT_ATOMS: atom_id res chain seq x y z
N MET A 1 -34.39 -30.05 26.24
CA MET A 1 -34.08 -28.86 25.42
C MET A 1 -35.41 -28.32 24.88
N SER A 2 -35.80 -27.07 25.18
CA SER A 2 -37.11 -26.56 24.73
C SER A 2 -37.06 -26.10 23.26
N LEU A 3 -38.16 -26.25 22.53
CA LEU A 3 -38.28 -25.82 21.12
C LEU A 3 -37.85 -24.36 20.92
N ARG A 4 -38.13 -23.49 21.91
CA ARG A 4 -37.76 -22.07 21.88
C ARG A 4 -36.25 -21.87 21.90
N ARG A 5 -35.51 -22.67 22.68
CA ARG A 5 -34.03 -22.59 22.73
C ARG A 5 -33.41 -23.11 21.43
N ALA A 6 -33.98 -24.15 20.82
CA ALA A 6 -33.54 -24.69 19.55
C ALA A 6 -33.76 -23.70 18.38
N LEU A 7 -34.92 -23.07 18.31
CA LEU A 7 -35.22 -22.05 17.29
C LEU A 7 -34.31 -20.82 17.41
N LEU A 8 -34.03 -20.36 18.63
CA LEU A 8 -33.09 -19.26 18.88
C LEU A 8 -31.67 -19.61 18.44
N THR A 9 -31.18 -20.82 18.72
CA THR A 9 -29.83 -21.23 18.29
C THR A 9 -29.75 -21.33 16.77
N VAL A 10 -30.77 -21.89 16.11
CA VAL A 10 -30.84 -21.94 14.64
C VAL A 10 -30.89 -20.54 14.02
N ALA A 11 -31.68 -19.63 14.60
CA ALA A 11 -31.75 -18.25 14.13
C ALA A 11 -30.39 -17.54 14.30
N LEU A 12 -29.75 -17.68 15.46
CA LEU A 12 -28.43 -17.08 15.73
C LEU A 12 -27.34 -17.64 14.79
N THR A 13 -27.30 -18.95 14.56
CA THR A 13 -26.32 -19.56 13.66
C THR A 13 -26.59 -19.16 12.21
N ALA A 14 -27.85 -19.18 11.75
CA ALA A 14 -28.21 -18.72 10.41
C ALA A 14 -27.82 -17.26 10.20
N THR A 15 -28.13 -16.38 11.15
CA THR A 15 -27.79 -14.95 11.03
C THR A 15 -26.27 -14.75 10.98
N SER A 16 -25.49 -15.53 11.75
CA SER A 16 -24.01 -15.47 11.71
C SER A 16 -23.40 -15.97 10.39
N LEU A 17 -24.03 -16.96 9.75
CA LEU A 17 -23.59 -17.50 8.46
C LEU A 17 -23.90 -16.52 7.31
N LEU A 18 -25.04 -15.83 7.37
CA LEU A 18 -25.40 -14.82 6.36
C LEU A 18 -24.52 -13.56 6.45
N THR A 19 -24.13 -13.11 7.65
CA THR A 19 -23.24 -11.95 7.79
C THR A 19 -21.83 -12.23 7.30
N ALA A 20 -21.33 -13.47 7.43
CA ALA A 20 -20.01 -13.84 6.91
C ALA A 20 -19.91 -13.77 5.38
N CYS A 21 -21.01 -14.01 4.66
CA CYS A 21 -21.06 -13.90 3.20
C CYS A 21 -21.16 -12.44 2.69
N ALA A 22 -21.60 -11.50 3.54
CA ALA A 22 -21.74 -10.09 3.20
C ALA A 22 -20.44 -9.28 3.33
N LEU A 23 -19.35 -9.87 3.84
CA LEU A 23 -18.09 -9.16 4.07
C LEU A 23 -17.21 -8.97 2.82
N ARG A 24 -17.59 -9.53 1.67
CA ARG A 24 -16.83 -9.33 0.43
C ARG A 24 -17.28 -8.03 -0.24
N PRO A 25 -16.37 -7.06 -0.45
CA PRO A 25 -16.73 -5.82 -1.13
C PRO A 25 -17.11 -6.11 -2.59
N SER A 26 -18.10 -5.38 -3.11
CA SER A 26 -18.40 -5.42 -4.53
C SER A 26 -17.43 -4.55 -5.32
N TYR A 27 -17.28 -4.81 -6.62
CA TYR A 27 -16.34 -4.07 -7.46
C TYR A 27 -16.64 -2.56 -7.46
N LYS A 28 -17.92 -2.15 -7.40
CA LYS A 28 -18.34 -0.75 -7.19
C LYS A 28 -17.86 -0.17 -5.87
N ASP A 29 -17.96 -0.91 -4.77
CA ASP A 29 -17.55 -0.42 -3.45
C ASP A 29 -16.04 -0.14 -3.42
N VAL A 30 -15.25 -1.04 -4.03
CA VAL A 30 -13.81 -0.86 -4.15
C VAL A 30 -13.47 0.37 -4.99
N MET A 31 -14.11 0.56 -6.16
CA MET A 31 -13.84 1.75 -6.97
C MET A 31 -14.35 3.04 -6.32
N ALA A 32 -15.48 3.00 -5.61
CA ALA A 32 -16.06 4.17 -4.94
C ALA A 32 -15.24 4.62 -3.73
N THR A 33 -14.69 3.68 -2.95
CA THR A 33 -13.83 4.01 -1.81
C THR A 33 -12.57 4.75 -2.26
N ALA A 34 -12.05 4.42 -3.44
CA ALA A 34 -10.96 5.17 -4.06
C ALA A 34 -11.38 6.59 -4.49
N ALA A 35 -12.58 6.76 -5.04
CA ALA A 35 -13.10 8.07 -5.45
C ALA A 35 -13.40 9.03 -4.27
N VAL A 36 -13.64 8.49 -3.06
CA VAL A 36 -13.76 9.31 -1.84
C VAL A 36 -12.38 9.77 -1.34
N THR A 37 -11.34 8.97 -1.59
CA THR A 37 -9.97 9.29 -1.18
C THR A 37 -9.28 10.24 -2.16
N ASP A 38 -9.62 10.14 -3.45
CA ASP A 38 -9.19 11.04 -4.53
C ASP A 38 -10.42 11.57 -5.29
N ALA A 39 -10.83 12.81 -5.04
CA ALA A 39 -12.07 13.41 -5.54
C ALA A 39 -12.17 13.57 -7.09
N SER A 40 -11.24 13.02 -7.87
CA SER A 40 -11.12 13.17 -9.33
C SER A 40 -11.10 11.84 -10.12
N THR A 41 -11.23 10.68 -9.46
CA THR A 41 -10.74 9.40 -10.02
C THR A 41 -11.81 8.35 -10.33
N ALA A 42 -13.02 8.75 -10.75
CA ALA A 42 -14.01 7.78 -11.24
C ALA A 42 -13.54 6.95 -12.46
N GLN A 43 -12.41 7.33 -13.07
CA GLN A 43 -11.76 6.67 -14.19
C GLN A 43 -10.27 6.35 -13.95
N ALA A 44 -9.73 6.56 -12.75
CA ALA A 44 -8.33 6.25 -12.48
C ALA A 44 -8.16 4.84 -11.91
N PRO A 45 -7.01 4.19 -12.15
CA PRO A 45 -6.70 2.91 -11.53
C PRO A 45 -6.66 3.02 -10.01
N VAL A 46 -7.23 2.01 -9.35
CA VAL A 46 -7.24 1.92 -7.89
C VAL A 46 -6.13 0.99 -7.43
N VAL A 47 -5.29 1.46 -6.52
CA VAL A 47 -4.25 0.64 -5.90
C VAL A 47 -4.72 0.16 -4.54
N LEU A 48 -4.71 -1.16 -4.35
CA LEU A 48 -5.03 -1.82 -3.10
C LEU A 48 -3.80 -2.53 -2.55
N ARG A 49 -3.65 -2.58 -1.23
CA ARG A 49 -2.70 -3.45 -0.54
C ARG A 49 -3.46 -4.60 0.11
N VAL A 50 -3.01 -5.82 -0.15
CA VAL A 50 -3.45 -7.02 0.54
C VAL A 50 -2.53 -7.24 1.74
N VAL A 51 -3.09 -7.18 2.95
CA VAL A 51 -2.35 -7.43 4.20
C VAL A 51 -2.92 -8.66 4.92
N ASP A 52 -2.09 -9.39 5.65
CA ASP A 52 -2.50 -10.52 6.48
C ASP A 52 -3.08 -10.07 7.83
N GLY A 53 -3.51 -11.01 8.67
CA GLY A 53 -4.02 -10.70 10.01
C GLY A 53 -3.03 -10.05 10.97
N SER A 54 -1.73 -10.02 10.64
CA SER A 54 -0.68 -9.31 11.38
C SER A 54 -0.35 -7.93 10.79
N GLY A 55 -1.03 -7.53 9.71
CA GLY A 55 -0.79 -6.28 9.00
C GLY A 55 0.38 -6.32 8.02
N LYS A 56 0.94 -7.51 7.73
CA LYS A 56 2.05 -7.64 6.78
C LYS A 56 1.54 -7.77 5.34
N PRO A 57 2.24 -7.19 4.36
CA PRO A 57 1.84 -7.33 2.96
C PRO A 57 1.91 -8.78 2.51
N VAL A 58 0.90 -9.20 1.75
CA VAL A 58 0.78 -10.58 1.24
C VAL A 58 1.17 -10.61 -0.23
N LYS A 59 2.32 -11.20 -0.53
CA LYS A 59 2.78 -11.44 -1.89
C LYS A 59 2.07 -12.63 -2.53
N GLY A 60 1.69 -12.51 -3.79
CA GLY A 60 1.13 -13.61 -4.58
C GLY A 60 -0.35 -13.94 -4.30
N ALA A 61 -1.06 -13.07 -3.57
CA ALA A 61 -2.51 -13.15 -3.44
C ALA A 61 -3.17 -12.83 -4.78
N ARG A 62 -4.17 -13.62 -5.18
CA ARG A 62 -4.91 -13.44 -6.44
C ARG A 62 -6.22 -12.72 -6.18
N VAL A 63 -6.36 -11.50 -6.70
CA VAL A 63 -7.60 -10.72 -6.64
C VAL A 63 -8.40 -10.91 -7.92
N ARG A 64 -9.65 -11.31 -7.78
CA ARG A 64 -10.56 -11.65 -8.89
C ARG A 64 -11.89 -10.92 -8.76
N ALA A 65 -12.47 -10.56 -9.89
CA ALA A 65 -13.84 -10.04 -9.94
C ALA A 65 -14.45 -10.37 -11.30
N GLY A 66 -15.75 -10.69 -11.33
CA GLY A 66 -16.50 -11.00 -12.54
C GLY A 66 -16.39 -12.47 -12.98
N GLU A 67 -17.17 -12.83 -14.00
CA GLU A 67 -17.31 -14.19 -14.49
C GLU A 67 -16.96 -14.31 -15.99
N LEU A 68 -16.52 -15.51 -16.39
CA LEU A 68 -16.34 -15.92 -17.78
C LEU A 68 -15.45 -14.97 -18.62
N ARG A 69 -16.07 -14.11 -19.46
CA ARG A 69 -15.41 -13.29 -20.49
C ARG A 69 -14.93 -11.95 -19.96
N THR A 70 -15.65 -11.36 -19.02
CA THR A 70 -15.29 -10.08 -18.41
C THR A 70 -14.89 -10.36 -16.97
N ARG A 71 -13.60 -10.48 -16.74
CA ARG A 71 -13.06 -10.71 -15.40
C ARG A 71 -11.76 -9.97 -15.18
N VAL A 72 -11.55 -9.54 -13.95
CA VAL A 72 -10.26 -9.10 -13.45
C VAL A 72 -9.61 -10.27 -12.73
N ASN A 73 -8.31 -10.46 -12.94
CA ASN A 73 -7.51 -11.46 -12.25
C ASN A 73 -6.08 -10.93 -12.14
N VAL A 74 -5.76 -10.30 -11.02
CA VAL A 74 -4.47 -9.66 -10.75
C VAL A 74 -3.81 -10.33 -9.57
N VAL A 75 -2.48 -10.41 -9.59
CA VAL A 75 -1.67 -11.01 -8.53
C VAL A 75 -0.97 -9.90 -7.77
N SER A 76 -0.96 -9.96 -6.44
CA SER A 76 -0.26 -9.00 -5.60
C SER A 76 1.26 -9.15 -5.70
N ASP A 77 1.95 -8.02 -5.72
CA ASP A 77 3.41 -7.94 -5.79
C ASP A 77 4.09 -8.17 -4.43
N ALA A 78 5.39 -7.85 -4.33
CA ALA A 78 6.16 -8.03 -3.10
C ALA A 78 5.66 -7.18 -1.93
N ASP A 79 5.11 -6.01 -2.22
CA ASP A 79 4.55 -5.07 -1.25
C ASP A 79 3.06 -5.34 -1.01
N GLY A 80 2.54 -6.45 -1.55
CA GLY A 80 1.14 -6.84 -1.45
C GLY A 80 0.21 -5.96 -2.29
N LEU A 81 0.74 -5.16 -3.21
CA LEU A 81 -0.03 -4.20 -3.99
C LEU A 81 -0.70 -4.85 -5.19
N VAL A 82 -1.90 -4.39 -5.50
CA VAL A 82 -2.74 -4.81 -6.61
C VAL A 82 -3.35 -3.57 -7.25
N THR A 83 -3.13 -3.39 -8.54
CA THR A 83 -3.76 -2.33 -9.31
C THR A 83 -5.01 -2.87 -10.01
N LEU A 84 -6.13 -2.20 -9.81
CA LEU A 84 -7.42 -2.50 -10.43
C LEU A 84 -7.79 -1.38 -11.38
N GLU A 85 -7.86 -1.69 -12.67
CA GLU A 85 -8.34 -0.76 -13.70
C GLU A 85 -9.86 -0.65 -13.64
N PRO A 86 -10.44 0.55 -13.81
CA PRO A 86 -11.88 0.74 -13.88
C PRO A 86 -12.43 0.14 -15.18
N SER A 87 -13.45 -0.71 -15.05
CA SER A 87 -14.14 -1.35 -16.17
C SER A 87 -15.63 -1.05 -16.13
N ALA A 88 -16.16 -0.44 -17.18
CA ALA A 88 -17.58 -0.10 -17.29
C ALA A 88 -18.49 -1.33 -17.21
N VAL A 89 -18.04 -2.46 -17.76
CA VAL A 89 -18.80 -3.72 -17.74
C VAL A 89 -18.87 -4.27 -16.32
N LEU A 90 -17.72 -4.34 -15.62
CA LEU A 90 -17.68 -4.81 -14.24
C LEU A 90 -18.36 -3.85 -13.27
N MET A 91 -18.30 -2.54 -13.52
CA MET A 91 -19.10 -1.55 -12.79
C MET A 91 -20.59 -1.81 -12.96
N LYS A 92 -21.05 -2.13 -14.18
CA LYS A 92 -22.45 -2.43 -14.44
C LYS A 92 -22.90 -3.73 -13.77
N GLU A 93 -22.15 -4.81 -13.95
CA GLU A 93 -22.44 -6.14 -13.39
C GLU A 93 -22.26 -6.18 -11.86
N ASN A 94 -21.37 -5.35 -11.32
CA ASN A 94 -21.02 -5.24 -9.92
C ASN A 94 -20.73 -6.60 -9.23
N PRO A 95 -19.81 -7.41 -9.75
CA PRO A 95 -19.46 -8.68 -9.12
C PRO A 95 -18.76 -8.47 -7.77
N LEU A 96 -18.80 -9.51 -6.93
CA LEU A 96 -18.00 -9.54 -5.71
C LEU A 96 -16.51 -9.65 -6.02
N VAL A 97 -15.69 -8.97 -5.22
CA VAL A 97 -14.24 -9.12 -5.28
C VAL A 97 -13.82 -10.31 -4.42
N GLU A 98 -13.10 -11.24 -5.03
CA GLU A 98 -12.58 -12.44 -4.39
C GLU A 98 -11.06 -12.36 -4.26
N VAL A 99 -10.54 -12.60 -3.05
CA VAL A 99 -9.10 -12.71 -2.81
C VAL A 99 -8.76 -14.15 -2.50
N VAL A 100 -7.95 -14.76 -3.36
CA VAL A 100 -7.42 -16.11 -3.20
C VAL A 100 -6.02 -16.00 -2.62
N LEU A 101 -5.89 -16.37 -1.36
CA LEU A 101 -4.65 -16.27 -0.60
C LEU A 101 -3.63 -17.36 -1.00
N PRO A 102 -2.33 -17.07 -0.92
CA PRO A 102 -1.29 -18.09 -1.04
C PRO A 102 -1.31 -19.05 0.16
N LYS A 103 -0.63 -20.19 0.01
CA LYS A 103 -0.54 -21.18 1.09
C LYS A 103 0.10 -20.56 2.34
N GLY A 104 -0.45 -20.87 3.51
CA GLY A 104 0.05 -20.38 4.81
C GLY A 104 -0.58 -19.07 5.29
N VAL A 105 -1.39 -18.39 4.46
CA VAL A 105 -2.15 -17.20 4.87
C VAL A 105 -3.64 -17.54 4.93
N THR A 106 -4.29 -17.24 6.06
CA THR A 106 -5.69 -17.62 6.32
C THR A 106 -6.61 -16.42 6.45
N THR A 107 -6.10 -15.29 6.94
CA THR A 107 -6.83 -14.05 7.13
C THR A 107 -6.20 -12.94 6.29
N TYR A 108 -7.02 -12.02 5.82
CA TYR A 108 -6.56 -10.88 5.05
C TYR A 108 -7.46 -9.67 5.24
N ARG A 109 -6.93 -8.50 4.87
CA ARG A 109 -7.65 -7.24 4.72
C ARG A 109 -7.17 -6.53 3.47
N LEU A 110 -8.08 -5.80 2.82
CA LEU A 110 -7.76 -4.90 1.71
C LEU A 110 -7.67 -3.48 2.24
N GLU A 111 -6.57 -2.81 1.93
CA GLU A 111 -6.31 -1.42 2.29
C GLU A 111 -6.18 -0.59 1.03
N HIS A 112 -6.81 0.59 1.00
CA HIS A 112 -6.66 1.52 -0.10
C HIS A 112 -5.33 2.26 0.05
N VAL A 113 -4.53 2.28 -1.02
CA VAL A 113 -3.27 3.02 -1.05
C VAL A 113 -3.46 4.22 -1.97
N PRO A 114 -3.39 5.46 -1.44
CA PRO A 114 -3.45 6.67 -2.26
C PRO A 114 -2.37 6.65 -3.34
N ALA A 115 -2.69 7.16 -4.53
CA ALA A 115 -1.73 7.27 -5.63
C ALA A 115 -0.56 8.17 -5.18
N GLY A 116 0.60 7.56 -4.92
CA GLY A 116 1.80 8.23 -4.38
C GLY A 116 2.37 7.61 -3.10
N GLN A 117 1.60 6.77 -2.39
CA GLN A 117 2.02 6.13 -1.14
C GLN A 117 2.35 4.64 -1.29
N ALA A 118 2.30 4.13 -2.52
CA ALA A 118 2.72 2.76 -2.87
C ALA A 118 4.16 2.41 -2.44
N ALA A 119 4.98 3.41 -2.09
CA ALA A 119 6.37 3.23 -1.68
C ALA A 119 6.71 3.60 -0.22
N ALA A 120 5.74 3.94 0.64
CA ALA A 120 6.06 4.37 2.01
C ALA A 120 5.41 3.48 3.07
N GLU A 121 6.26 2.69 3.73
CA GLU A 121 6.32 2.43 5.19
C GLU A 121 6.91 1.04 5.45
N THR A 122 8.21 0.92 5.17
CA THR A 122 9.04 0.11 6.07
C THR A 122 9.06 0.88 7.39
N PRO A 123 8.68 0.32 8.54
CA PRO A 123 8.88 0.98 9.82
C PRO A 123 10.38 1.20 9.96
N ALA A 124 10.82 2.44 9.84
CA ALA A 124 12.18 2.81 10.21
C ALA A 124 12.35 2.37 11.67
N ALA A 125 13.18 1.36 11.87
CA ALA A 125 13.64 0.98 13.19
C ALA A 125 14.11 2.26 13.88
N THR A 126 13.57 2.53 15.06
CA THR A 126 13.96 3.64 15.93
C THR A 126 15.47 3.56 16.17
N GLU A 127 16.23 4.30 15.37
CA GLU A 127 17.64 4.53 15.63
C GLU A 127 17.71 5.50 16.83
N PRO A 128 18.49 5.20 17.88
CA PRO A 128 18.52 6.04 19.07
C PRO A 128 19.06 7.43 18.72
N ALA A 129 18.33 8.46 19.14
CA ALA A 129 18.74 9.85 19.05
C ALA A 129 20.20 10.04 19.50
N PRO A 130 21.06 10.71 18.70
CA PRO A 130 22.35 11.16 19.19
C PRO A 130 22.14 12.18 20.30
N ALA A 131 22.72 11.88 21.46
CA ALA A 131 22.70 12.72 22.64
C ALA A 131 23.15 14.15 22.34
N ALA A 132 22.45 15.10 22.95
CA ALA A 132 22.77 16.52 22.95
C ALA A 132 24.24 16.80 23.35
N PRO A 133 24.96 17.69 22.67
CA PRO A 133 26.20 18.23 23.20
C PRO A 133 25.91 19.23 24.32
N ALA A 134 26.47 18.97 25.50
CA ALA A 134 26.51 19.89 26.63
C ALA A 134 27.29 21.18 26.28
N PRO A 135 26.99 22.33 26.93
CA PRO A 135 27.57 23.62 26.58
C PRO A 135 28.89 23.93 27.31
N ALA A 136 29.64 24.86 26.69
CA ALA A 136 30.67 25.79 27.20
C ALA A 136 32.15 25.44 26.90
N PRO A 137 33.10 26.41 26.95
CA PRO A 137 32.99 27.88 27.02
C PRO A 137 33.77 28.62 25.91
N ALA A 138 33.56 29.94 25.84
CA ALA A 138 34.30 30.89 25.01
C ALA A 138 35.79 30.98 25.37
N ALA A 139 36.65 31.15 24.37
CA ALA A 139 38.00 31.68 24.52
C ALA A 139 38.46 32.40 23.23
N GLU A 140 38.34 33.72 23.27
CA GLU A 140 39.29 34.75 22.80
C GLU A 140 40.00 34.61 21.43
N THR A 141 39.55 35.41 20.47
CA THR A 141 40.34 36.10 19.41
C THR A 141 41.40 36.99 20.10
N PRO A 142 42.67 37.18 19.62
CA PRO A 142 42.90 37.82 18.30
C PRO A 142 44.21 37.60 17.50
N ALA A 143 44.03 37.77 16.19
CA ALA A 143 44.84 38.53 15.20
C ALA A 143 45.97 37.87 14.36
N ALA A 144 45.89 38.26 13.08
CA ALA A 144 46.94 38.55 12.08
C ALA A 144 47.46 37.39 11.20
N THR A 145 47.01 37.33 9.93
CA THR A 145 47.70 37.83 8.70
C THR A 145 48.61 36.73 8.12
N THR A 146 48.40 36.14 6.94
CA THR A 146 48.63 36.65 5.56
C THR A 146 48.24 35.47 4.64
N GLY A 147 47.42 35.57 3.60
CA GLY A 147 47.81 36.08 2.29
C GLY A 147 47.75 34.97 1.21
N SER A 148 47.06 35.27 0.10
CA SER A 148 47.24 34.72 -1.26
C SER A 148 46.38 33.54 -1.74
N GLU A 149 45.20 33.88 -2.31
CA GLU A 149 44.70 33.39 -3.62
C GLU A 149 45.36 34.29 -4.72
N PRO A 150 45.59 33.94 -6.02
CA PRO A 150 44.72 33.14 -6.91
C PRO A 150 45.34 32.25 -8.05
N ALA A 151 44.52 31.27 -8.50
CA ALA A 151 44.26 30.81 -9.89
C ALA A 151 45.40 30.17 -10.77
N PRO A 152 45.13 29.71 -12.02
CA PRO A 152 44.34 28.55 -12.45
C PRO A 152 45.04 27.65 -13.52
N ALA A 153 44.30 26.64 -14.02
CA ALA A 153 44.41 25.94 -15.33
C ALA A 153 45.34 24.73 -15.48
N GLN A 154 44.76 23.61 -15.96
CA GLN A 154 45.37 22.76 -17.00
C GLN A 154 44.30 21.94 -17.75
N GLN A 155 44.20 22.19 -19.06
CA GLN A 155 43.49 21.40 -20.08
C GLN A 155 44.13 20.01 -20.27
N PRO A 156 43.36 18.98 -20.70
CA PRO A 156 43.93 17.86 -21.43
C PRO A 156 43.92 18.10 -22.94
N SER A 157 45.09 17.95 -23.56
CA SER A 157 45.34 18.02 -25.01
C SER A 157 44.79 16.78 -25.73
N ALA A 158 44.04 17.00 -26.81
CA ALA A 158 43.70 15.96 -27.78
C ALA A 158 44.85 15.81 -28.80
N THR A 159 45.23 14.56 -29.09
CA THR A 159 46.21 14.18 -30.11
C THR A 159 45.47 13.59 -31.31
N PRO A 160 45.73 14.01 -32.56
CA PRO A 160 45.24 13.32 -33.75
C PRO A 160 46.32 12.39 -34.33
N GLY A 161 45.93 11.17 -34.71
CA GLY A 161 46.80 10.20 -35.37
C GLY A 161 46.03 9.35 -36.38
N THR A 162 46.17 9.75 -37.65
CA THR A 162 46.05 9.02 -38.94
C THR A 162 44.85 8.12 -39.20
#